data_AF-A0A258NYN6-F1
#
_entry.id   AF-A0A258NYN6-F1
#
_cell.length_a   1.000
_cell.length_b   1.000
_cell.length_c   1.000
_cell.angle_alpha   90.00
_cell.angle_beta   90.00
_cell.angle_gamma   90.00
#
_symmetry.space_group_name_H-M   'P 1'
#
loop_
_entity.id
_entity.type
_entity.pdbx_description
1 polymer ?
#
loop_
_entity_poly.entity_id
_entity_poly.type
_entity_poly.pdbx_seq_one_letter_code
_entity_poly.pdbx_strand_id
1 'polypeptide(L)'
;MNRNDGQGELALTRCAEPNDVPMEMVRRQKSPAAAFALSCQSSGLEDKEIYSGLGIDPGYFSRIKKGEATLQADLVKPFCDLVNNRIYPEWGAYQLGCTLTQLKSEAERQLELMQKALADEKTKVRILTEAINGRVPA
;
A
#
# COMPACT_ATOMS: atom_id res chain seq x y z
N MET A 1 -22.47 -30.06 -36.18
CA MET A 1 -21.54 -30.14 -35.04
C MET A 1 -21.35 -28.74 -34.49
N ASN A 2 -21.89 -28.48 -33.31
CA ASN A 2 -21.69 -27.24 -32.55
C ASN A 2 -20.23 -27.10 -32.11
N ARG A 3 -19.69 -25.88 -32.23
CA ARG A 3 -19.06 -25.11 -31.14
C ARG A 3 -18.66 -23.73 -31.66
N ASN A 4 -19.56 -22.78 -31.43
CA ASN A 4 -19.17 -21.41 -31.11
C ASN A 4 -18.47 -21.42 -29.74
N ASP A 5 -17.81 -20.31 -29.41
CA ASP A 5 -17.35 -19.90 -28.07
C ASP A 5 -15.85 -20.08 -27.79
N GLY A 6 -15.07 -19.19 -28.40
CA GLY A 6 -13.85 -18.66 -27.81
C GLY A 6 -13.96 -17.15 -27.73
N GLN A 7 -15.06 -16.63 -27.17
CA GLN A 7 -15.16 -15.21 -26.84
C GLN A 7 -14.00 -14.86 -25.91
N GLY A 8 -13.16 -13.93 -26.34
CA GLY A 8 -12.08 -13.40 -25.54
C GLY A 8 -12.66 -12.77 -24.28
N GLU A 9 -12.40 -13.41 -23.13
CA GLU A 9 -12.58 -12.77 -21.84
C GLU A 9 -11.56 -11.63 -21.76
N LEU A 10 -12.00 -10.42 -22.11
CA LEU A 10 -11.43 -9.20 -21.61
C LEU A 10 -11.71 -9.18 -20.10
N ALA A 11 -10.91 -9.94 -19.35
CA ALA A 11 -10.86 -9.83 -17.91
C ALA A 11 -10.30 -8.44 -17.61
N LEU A 12 -11.22 -7.47 -17.49
CA LEU A 12 -10.96 -6.22 -16.78
C LEU A 12 -10.31 -6.63 -15.48
N THR A 13 -9.00 -6.46 -15.39
CA THR A 13 -8.24 -6.87 -14.20
C THR A 13 -8.76 -5.99 -13.07
N ARG A 14 -9.63 -6.58 -12.24
CA ARG A 14 -10.25 -5.85 -11.14
C ARG A 14 -9.20 -5.66 -10.07
N CYS A 15 -9.00 -4.42 -9.63
CA CYS A 15 -8.25 -4.18 -8.39
C CYS A 15 -9.10 -4.64 -7.20
N ALA A 16 -8.46 -5.17 -6.17
CA ALA A 16 -9.15 -5.49 -4.92
C ALA A 16 -9.67 -4.21 -4.25
N GLU A 17 -10.77 -4.33 -3.50
CA GLU A 17 -11.19 -3.28 -2.57
C GLU A 17 -10.16 -3.14 -1.43
N PRO A 18 -9.96 -1.93 -0.87
CA PRO A 18 -9.10 -1.77 0.28
C PRO A 18 -9.59 -2.65 1.44
N ASN A 19 -8.70 -3.49 1.98
CA ASN A 19 -9.02 -4.30 3.14
C ASN A 19 -8.05 -4.01 4.27
N ASP A 20 -8.59 -3.62 5.43
CA ASP A 20 -7.82 -3.32 6.63
C ASP A 20 -7.68 -4.58 7.48
N VAL A 21 -6.51 -5.22 7.39
CA VAL A 21 -6.19 -6.40 8.19
C VAL A 21 -5.49 -5.96 9.47
N PRO A 22 -5.98 -6.39 10.66
CA PRO A 22 -5.34 -6.06 11.92
C PRO A 22 -3.85 -6.42 11.94
N MET A 23 -3.01 -5.47 12.35
CA MET A 23 -1.55 -5.63 12.39
C MET A 23 -1.08 -6.85 13.18
N GLU A 24 -1.80 -7.23 14.23
CA GLU A 24 -1.51 -8.44 15.00
C GLU A 24 -1.65 -9.73 14.17
N MET A 25 -2.58 -9.78 13.20
CA MET A 25 -2.71 -10.92 12.29
C MET A 25 -1.53 -10.99 11.31
N VAL A 26 -1.05 -9.84 10.86
CA VAL A 26 0.14 -9.74 9.99
C VAL A 26 1.37 -10.23 10.73
N ARG A 27 1.63 -9.71 11.93
CA ARG A 27 2.81 -10.05 12.74
C ARG A 27 2.87 -11.50 13.18
N ARG A 28 1.71 -12.16 13.32
CA ARG A 28 1.61 -13.58 13.70
C ARG A 28 2.04 -14.55 12.60
N GLN A 29 2.14 -14.11 11.34
CA GLN A 29 2.54 -14.98 10.23
C GLN A 29 3.96 -15.51 10.45
N LYS A 30 4.13 -16.82 10.27
CA LYS A 30 5.38 -17.53 10.59
C LYS A 30 6.39 -17.55 9.45
N SER A 31 5.98 -17.18 8.25
CA SER A 31 6.82 -17.27 7.04
C SER A 31 6.41 -16.21 6.01
N PRO A 32 7.30 -15.88 5.07
CA PRO A 32 6.97 -14.97 3.97
C PRO A 32 5.83 -15.53 3.11
N ALA A 33 5.78 -16.86 2.92
CA ALA A 33 4.71 -17.53 2.19
C ALA A 33 3.34 -17.38 2.87
N ALA A 34 3.29 -17.46 4.21
CA ALA A 34 2.06 -17.26 4.97
C ALA A 34 1.58 -15.79 4.89
N ALA A 35 2.50 -14.82 4.98
CA ALA A 35 2.17 -13.41 4.79
C ALA A 35 1.68 -13.11 3.36
N PHE A 36 2.31 -13.72 2.35
CA PHE A 36 1.88 -13.62 0.96
C PHE A 36 0.49 -14.23 0.75
N ALA A 37 0.24 -15.42 1.30
CA ALA A 37 -1.05 -16.09 1.22
C ALA A 37 -2.14 -15.28 1.94
N LEU A 38 -1.85 -14.70 3.11
CA LEU A 38 -2.75 -13.79 3.82
C LEU A 38 -3.08 -12.56 2.96
N SER A 39 -2.09 -11.98 2.29
CA SER A 39 -2.29 -10.84 1.38
C SER A 39 -3.24 -11.18 0.23
N CYS A 40 -3.11 -12.37 -0.36
CA CYS A 40 -4.00 -12.86 -1.41
C CYS A 40 -5.42 -13.11 -0.86
N GLN A 41 -5.54 -13.84 0.26
CA GLN A 41 -6.84 -14.15 0.88
C GLN A 41 -7.60 -12.90 1.28
N SER A 42 -6.90 -11.93 1.86
CA SER A 42 -7.48 -10.65 2.27
C SER A 42 -7.98 -9.82 1.10
N SER A 43 -7.44 -9.99 -0.09
CA SER A 43 -7.83 -9.19 -1.27
C SER A 43 -9.21 -9.56 -1.82
N GLY A 44 -9.70 -10.78 -1.51
CA GLY A 44 -10.91 -11.33 -2.10
C GLY A 44 -10.80 -11.63 -3.61
N LEU A 45 -9.61 -11.52 -4.20
CA LEU A 45 -9.31 -11.94 -5.56
C LEU A 45 -9.00 -13.44 -5.60
N GLU A 46 -9.37 -14.08 -6.70
CA GLU A 46 -8.93 -15.43 -7.01
C GLU A 46 -7.44 -15.44 -7.37
N ASP A 47 -6.77 -16.57 -7.09
CA ASP A 47 -5.36 -16.77 -7.44
C ASP A 47 -5.10 -16.45 -8.93
N LYS A 48 -6.05 -16.78 -9.81
CA LYS A 48 -5.98 -16.50 -11.25
C LYS A 48 -5.96 -15.02 -11.60
N GLU A 49 -6.75 -14.23 -10.91
CA GLU A 49 -6.78 -12.78 -11.11
C GLU A 49 -5.43 -12.17 -10.69
N ILE A 50 -4.84 -12.69 -9.62
CA ILE A 50 -3.55 -12.20 -9.10
C ILE A 50 -2.39 -12.59 -10.01
N TYR A 51 -2.21 -13.88 -10.34
CA TYR A 51 -1.07 -14.29 -11.16
C TYR A 51 -1.17 -13.75 -12.59
N SER A 52 -2.38 -13.63 -13.14
CA SER A 52 -2.58 -13.07 -14.49
C SER A 52 -2.32 -11.56 -14.48
N GLY A 53 -2.81 -10.84 -13.46
CA GLY A 53 -2.57 -9.40 -13.30
C GLY A 53 -1.09 -9.04 -13.08
N LEU A 54 -0.31 -9.96 -12.50
CA LEU A 54 1.13 -9.82 -12.33
C LEU A 54 1.96 -10.33 -13.51
N GLY A 55 1.34 -11.01 -14.48
CA GLY A 55 2.05 -11.64 -15.59
C GLY A 55 3.00 -12.76 -15.15
N ILE A 56 2.68 -13.46 -14.06
CA ILE A 56 3.50 -14.56 -13.54
C ILE A 56 2.88 -15.92 -13.83
N ASP A 57 3.72 -16.92 -14.01
CA ASP A 57 3.31 -18.30 -14.22
C ASP A 57 2.54 -18.86 -13.00
N PRO A 58 1.42 -19.59 -13.19
CA PRO A 58 0.66 -20.19 -12.09
C PRO A 58 1.48 -21.14 -11.21
N GLY A 59 2.43 -21.87 -11.79
CA GLY A 59 3.32 -22.77 -11.05
C GLY A 59 4.33 -22.00 -10.21
N TYR A 60 4.84 -20.87 -10.68
CA TYR A 60 5.66 -19.96 -9.88
C TYR A 60 4.84 -19.35 -8.73
N PHE A 61 3.63 -18.87 -8.99
CA PHE A 61 2.73 -18.34 -7.96
C PHE A 61 2.42 -19.39 -6.88
N SER A 62 2.12 -20.63 -7.27
CA SER A 62 1.91 -21.72 -6.32
C SER A 62 3.15 -22.01 -5.47
N ARG A 63 4.35 -21.95 -6.05
CA ARG A 63 5.61 -22.12 -5.30
C ARG A 63 5.84 -21.01 -4.29
N ILE A 64 5.48 -19.76 -4.60
CA ILE A 64 5.53 -18.65 -3.64
C ILE A 64 4.60 -18.94 -2.45
N LYS A 65 3.35 -19.35 -2.69
CA LYS A 65 2.39 -19.69 -1.62
C LYS A 65 2.85 -20.86 -0.74
N LYS A 66 3.68 -21.76 -1.27
CA LYS A 66 4.29 -22.88 -0.53
C LYS A 66 5.60 -22.52 0.18
N GLY A 67 6.19 -21.36 -0.12
CA GLY A 67 7.49 -20.95 0.40
C GLY A 67 8.69 -21.59 -0.32
N GLU A 68 8.47 -22.17 -1.49
CA GLU A 68 9.50 -22.74 -2.36
C GLU A 68 10.10 -21.67 -3.32
N ALA A 69 9.47 -20.50 -3.37
CA ALA A 69 9.91 -19.35 -4.15
C ALA A 69 9.59 -18.04 -3.41
N THR A 70 10.24 -16.95 -3.82
CA THR A 70 10.00 -15.60 -3.27
C THR A 70 9.51 -14.70 -4.40
N LEU A 71 8.57 -13.80 -4.09
CA LEU A 71 8.14 -12.75 -5.04
C LEU A 71 9.32 -11.85 -5.40
N GLN A 72 9.55 -11.61 -6.69
CA GLN A 72 10.59 -10.70 -7.15
C GLN A 72 10.34 -9.29 -6.62
N ALA A 73 11.41 -8.58 -6.24
CA ALA A 73 11.31 -7.25 -5.62
C ALA A 73 10.53 -6.25 -6.50
N ASP A 74 10.76 -6.28 -7.82
CA ASP A 74 10.10 -5.41 -8.79
C ASP A 74 8.59 -5.66 -8.89
N LEU A 75 8.12 -6.86 -8.50
CA LEU A 75 6.70 -7.23 -8.49
C LEU A 75 6.00 -6.90 -7.17
N VAL A 76 6.73 -6.52 -6.12
CA VAL A 76 6.12 -6.24 -4.80
C VAL A 76 5.16 -5.06 -4.88
N LYS A 77 5.54 -3.97 -5.57
CA LYS A 77 4.65 -2.81 -5.75
C LYS A 77 3.41 -3.16 -6.61
N PRO A 78 3.55 -3.70 -7.83
CA PRO A 78 2.41 -4.15 -8.63
C PRO A 78 1.48 -5.11 -7.88
N PHE A 79 2.04 -6.03 -7.10
CA PHE A 79 1.27 -6.94 -6.24
C PHE A 79 0.45 -6.16 -5.21
N CYS A 80 1.07 -5.29 -4.44
CA CYS A 80 0.39 -4.51 -3.41
C CYS A 80 -0.69 -3.58 -3.98
N ASP A 81 -0.48 -3.06 -5.20
CA ASP A 81 -1.48 -2.24 -5.90
C ASP A 81 -2.66 -3.09 -6.40
N LEU A 82 -2.40 -4.32 -6.85
CA LEU A 82 -3.43 -5.27 -7.31
C LEU A 82 -4.28 -5.83 -6.15
N VAL A 83 -3.62 -6.35 -5.10
CA VAL A 83 -4.31 -6.91 -3.91
C VAL A 83 -4.81 -5.85 -2.94
N ASN A 84 -4.47 -4.59 -3.21
CA ASN A 84 -4.86 -3.39 -2.47
C ASN A 84 -4.66 -3.49 -0.95
N ASN A 85 -3.52 -4.07 -0.55
CA ASN A 85 -3.08 -4.13 0.83
C ASN A 85 -1.55 -4.09 0.89
N ARG A 86 -0.98 -3.99 2.10
CA ARG A 86 0.48 -3.92 2.34
C ARG A 86 0.97 -5.03 3.27
N ILE A 87 0.18 -6.10 3.44
CA ILE A 87 0.44 -7.16 4.42
C ILE A 87 1.81 -7.82 4.21
N TYR A 88 2.15 -8.15 2.96
CA TYR A 88 3.42 -8.79 2.62
C TYR A 88 4.67 -7.94 2.96
N PRO A 89 4.81 -6.69 2.48
CA PRO A 89 5.94 -5.85 2.86
C PRO A 89 5.92 -5.42 4.33
N GLU A 90 4.75 -5.23 4.94
CA GLU A 90 4.62 -4.91 6.36
C GLU A 90 5.16 -6.04 7.25
N TRP A 91 4.82 -7.30 6.93
CA TRP A 91 5.40 -8.46 7.60
C TRP A 91 6.93 -8.47 7.47
N GLY A 92 7.45 -8.19 6.28
CA GLY A 92 8.89 -8.09 6.04
C GLY A 92 9.56 -7.01 6.89
N ALA A 93 8.97 -5.81 6.96
CA ALA A 93 9.46 -4.72 7.81
C ALA A 93 9.47 -5.13 9.29
N TYR A 94 8.41 -5.81 9.76
CA TYR A 94 8.33 -6.30 11.14
C TYR A 94 9.42 -7.32 11.47
N GLN A 95 9.75 -8.24 10.55
CA GLN A 95 10.87 -9.18 10.74
C GLN A 95 12.21 -8.46 10.89
N LEU A 96 12.35 -7.26 10.32
CA LEU A 96 13.54 -6.41 10.43
C LEU A 96 13.49 -5.47 11.66
N GLY A 97 12.48 -5.59 12.53
CA GLY A 97 12.29 -4.71 13.68
C GLY A 97 11.87 -3.28 13.31
N CYS A 98 11.31 -3.11 12.12
CA CYS A 98 10.88 -1.83 11.56
C CYS A 98 9.37 -1.82 11.28
N THR A 99 8.82 -0.66 10.90
CA THR A 99 7.43 -0.50 10.45
C THR A 99 7.42 0.17 9.09
N LEU A 100 6.45 -0.15 8.24
CA LEU A 100 6.26 0.59 7.00
C LEU A 100 5.67 1.97 7.33
N THR A 101 6.16 3.01 6.65
CA THR A 101 5.55 4.34 6.71
C THR A 101 5.36 4.84 5.28
N GLN A 102 4.23 5.49 5.01
CA GLN A 102 4.01 6.11 3.72
C GLN A 102 4.96 7.30 3.57
N LEU A 103 5.74 7.28 2.48
CA LEU A 103 6.55 8.43 2.12
C LEU A 103 5.61 9.52 1.61
N LYS A 104 5.71 10.72 2.19
CA LYS A 104 5.04 11.90 1.63
C LYS A 104 5.53 12.10 0.20
N SER A 105 4.60 12.36 -0.71
CA SER A 105 4.96 12.85 -2.04
C SER A 105 5.73 14.16 -1.93
N GLU A 106 6.51 14.50 -2.95
CA GLU A 106 7.26 15.75 -2.99
C GLU A 106 6.34 16.97 -2.90
N ALA A 107 5.15 16.89 -3.51
CA ALA A 107 4.12 17.91 -3.43
C ALA A 107 3.58 18.07 -1.99
N GLU A 108 3.31 16.97 -1.28
CA GLU A 108 2.85 17.02 0.12
C GLU A 108 3.93 17.56 1.06
N ARG A 109 5.20 17.21 0.82
CA ARG A 109 6.34 17.78 1.56
C ARG A 109 6.44 19.29 1.34
N GLN A 110 6.31 19.74 0.09
CA GLN A 110 6.39 21.16 -0.23
C GLN A 110 5.20 21.95 0.33
N LEU A 111 4.01 21.36 0.31
CA LEU A 111 2.78 21.97 0.83
C LEU A 111 2.85 22.12 2.35
N GLU A 112 3.42 21.15 3.07
CA GLU A 112 3.68 21.26 4.50
C GLU A 112 4.69 22.37 4.83
N LEU A 113 5.77 22.49 4.05
CA LEU A 113 6.76 23.57 4.23
C LEU A 113 6.14 24.95 4.00
N MET A 114 5.31 25.10 2.95
CA MET A 114 4.60 26.34 2.66
C MET A 114 3.55 26.67 3.73
N GLN A 115 2.81 25.68 4.22
CA GLN A 115 1.85 25.86 5.30
C GLN A 115 2.53 26.28 6.60
N LYS A 116 3.68 25.70 6.92
CA LYS A 116 4.47 26.08 8.09
C LYS A 116 4.97 27.52 7.98
N ALA A 117 5.52 27.90 6.83
CA ALA A 117 5.95 29.28 6.60
C ALA A 117 4.78 30.28 6.68
N LEU A 118 3.61 29.93 6.15
CA LEU A 118 2.41 30.76 6.24
C LEU A 118 1.91 30.90 7.68
N ALA A 119 1.97 29.83 8.48
CA ALA A 119 1.57 29.86 9.89
C ALA A 119 2.51 30.74 10.72
N ASP A 120 3.82 30.66 10.49
CA ASP A 120 4.82 31.50 11.14
C ASP A 120 4.61 32.98 10.77
N GLU A 121 4.33 33.26 9.50
CA GLU A 121 4.12 34.63 9.03
C GLU A 121 2.80 35.22 9.55
N LYS A 122 1.72 34.43 9.57
CA LYS A 122 0.45 34.83 10.21
C LYS A 122 0.63 35.13 11.69
N THR A 123 1.48 34.36 12.38
CA THR A 123 1.79 34.57 13.80
C THR A 123 2.52 35.90 14.01
N LYS A 124 3.52 36.21 13.18
CA LYS A 124 4.22 37.51 13.22
C LYS A 124 3.29 38.67 12.91
N VAL A 125 2.48 38.57 11.85
CA VAL A 125 1.52 39.62 11.47
C VAL A 125 0.52 39.87 12.59
N ARG A 126 0.01 38.81 13.24
CA ARG A 126 -0.88 38.94 14.41
C ARG A 126 -0.20 39.70 15.54
N ILE A 127 1.01 39.28 15.94
CA ILE A 127 1.77 39.94 17.02
C ILE A 127 2.04 41.42 16.70
N LEU A 128 2.44 41.73 15.46
CA LEU A 128 2.68 43.10 15.01
C LEU A 128 1.39 43.93 15.01
N THR A 129 0.29 43.36 14.55
CA THR A 129 -1.03 44.03 14.52
C THR A 129 -1.54 44.30 15.93
N GLU A 130 -1.35 43.36 16.86
CA GLU A 130 -1.70 43.53 18.28
C GLU A 130 -0.83 44.59 18.97
N ALA A 131 0.48 44.63 18.66
CA ALA A 131 1.40 45.63 19.15
C ALA A 131 1.08 47.05 18.63
N ILE A 132 0.73 47.19 17.33
CA ILE A 132 0.34 48.46 16.73
C ILE A 132 -1.00 48.97 17.29
N ASN A 133 -1.95 48.07 17.55
CA ASN A 133 -3.25 48.42 18.12
C ASN A 133 -3.24 48.62 19.65
N GLY A 134 -2.06 48.62 20.30
CA GLY A 134 -1.90 48.94 21.72
C GLY A 134 -2.44 47.89 22.70
N ARG A 135 -2.77 46.68 22.23
CA ARG A 135 -3.14 45.55 23.10
C ARG A 135 -1.91 44.68 23.32
N VAL A 136 -1.12 45.01 24.33
CA VAL A 136 -0.09 44.10 24.83
C VAL A 136 -0.81 42.99 25.62
N PRO A 137 -0.67 41.70 25.26
CA PRO A 137 -1.20 40.62 26.07
C PRO A 137 -0.41 40.54 27.40
N ALA A 138 -1.15 40.49 28.50
CA ALA A 138 -0.64 40.14 29.83
C ALA A 138 -0.35 38.63 29.93
#